data_AF-A0A920U1Q5-F1
#
_entry.id   AF-A0A920U1Q5-F1
#
_cell.length_a   1.000
_cell.length_b   1.000
_cell.length_c   1.000
_cell.angle_alpha   90.00
_cell.angle_beta   90.00
_cell.angle_gamma   90.00
#
_symmetry.space_group_name_H-M   'P 1'
#
loop_
_entity.id
_entity.type
_entity.pdbx_description
1 polymer ?
#
loop_
_entity_poly.entity_id
_entity_poly.type
_entity_poly.pdbx_seq_one_letter_code
_entity_poly.pdbx_strand_id
1 'polypeptide(L)'
;MVFSSLKGWIDETGNDRDQPIRLHCTITKQNDSIGVDWAGSSTQVKGAINCTLSFTKAGSYAAVRSVLDYDIPCNEGLFRAIKVTAPPGTITNMVCPPPVRHGG
;
A
#
# COMPACT_ATOMS: atom_id res chain seq x y z
N MET A 1 -3.72 -21.52 4.04
CA MET A 1 -3.85 -20.05 3.93
C MET A 1 -2.70 -19.44 4.72
N VAL A 2 -1.84 -18.64 4.09
CA VAL A 2 -0.71 -17.99 4.78
C VAL A 2 -1.04 -16.51 4.92
N PHE A 3 -0.82 -15.97 6.11
CA PHE A 3 -1.02 -14.57 6.47
C PHE A 3 0.29 -13.98 6.97
N SER A 4 0.67 -12.82 6.47
CA SER A 4 1.74 -12.00 7.03
C SER A 4 1.28 -10.55 7.12
N SER A 5 1.61 -9.89 8.23
CA SER A 5 1.30 -8.47 8.47
C SER A 5 2.59 -7.74 8.80
N LEU A 6 2.82 -6.62 8.12
CA LEU A 6 4.01 -5.80 8.25
C LEU A 6 3.61 -4.36 8.58
N LYS A 7 4.41 -3.72 9.44
CA LYS A 7 4.27 -2.32 9.83
C LYS A 7 5.59 -1.60 9.53
N GLY A 8 5.50 -0.46 8.86
CA GLY A 8 6.61 0.47 8.66
C GLY A 8 6.23 1.88 9.12
N TRP A 9 7.23 2.70 9.38
CA TRP A 9 7.06 4.11 9.76
C TRP A 9 7.94 5.01 8.90
N ILE A 10 7.44 6.20 8.58
CA ILE A 10 8.19 7.27 7.92
C ILE A 10 8.23 8.46 8.87
N ASP A 11 9.44 8.90 9.21
CA ASP A 11 9.69 9.91 10.25
C ASP A 11 9.91 11.32 9.66
N GLU A 12 10.27 11.44 8.38
CA GLU A 12 10.57 12.73 7.74
C GLU A 12 9.58 13.08 6.64
N THR A 13 8.58 13.90 6.99
CA THR A 13 7.87 14.72 6.00
C THR A 13 7.96 16.17 6.43
N GLY A 14 8.72 16.98 5.67
CA GLY A 14 9.21 18.30 6.07
C GLY A 14 8.18 19.38 6.49
N ASN A 15 6.90 19.04 6.61
CA ASN A 15 5.83 19.95 7.04
C ASN A 15 5.11 19.55 8.35
N ASP A 16 5.20 18.28 8.79
CA ASP A 16 4.59 17.80 10.04
C ASP A 16 5.58 16.84 10.74
N ARG A 17 6.45 17.39 11.60
CA ARG A 17 7.59 16.67 12.22
C ARG A 17 7.22 15.76 13.41
N ASP A 18 5.97 15.81 13.89
CA ASP A 18 5.63 15.27 15.22
C ASP A 18 4.75 14.01 15.22
N GLN A 19 4.38 13.47 14.04
CA GLN A 19 3.64 12.20 13.98
C GLN A 19 4.24 11.25 12.95
N PRO A 20 4.76 10.09 13.39
CA PRO A 20 5.29 9.11 12.46
C PRO A 20 4.16 8.59 11.57
N ILE A 21 4.45 8.44 10.28
CA ILE A 21 3.47 8.00 9.29
C ILE A 21 3.50 6.49 9.21
N ARG A 22 2.39 5.83 9.54
CA ARG A 22 2.29 4.38 9.51
C ARG A 22 1.98 3.87 8.11
N LEU A 23 2.75 2.89 7.67
CA LEU A 23 2.42 1.98 6.58
C LEU A 23 2.06 0.62 7.18
N HIS A 24 0.88 0.10 6.84
CA HIS A 24 0.43 -1.21 7.30
C HIS A 24 0.02 -2.03 6.09
N CYS A 25 0.65 -3.19 5.91
CA CYS A 25 0.38 -4.08 4.79
C CYS A 25 0.10 -5.48 5.31
N THR A 26 -0.97 -6.08 4.81
CA THR A 26 -1.37 -7.45 5.10
C THR A 26 -1.36 -8.24 3.80
N ILE A 27 -0.58 -9.31 3.76
CA ILE A 27 -0.51 -10.21 2.61
C ILE A 27 -1.20 -11.52 2.96
N THR A 28 -2.12 -11.95 2.09
CA THR A 28 -2.89 -13.18 2.25
C THR A 28 -2.77 -14.05 1.00
N LYS A 29 -2.25 -15.27 1.13
CA LYS A 29 -2.20 -16.26 0.04
C LYS A 29 -3.35 -17.26 0.15
N GLN A 30 -4.19 -17.33 -0.88
CA GLN A 30 -5.29 -18.29 -1.01
C GLN A 30 -5.27 -18.92 -2.40
N ASN A 31 -5.06 -20.24 -2.47
CA ASN A 31 -4.94 -20.99 -3.71
C ASN A 31 -3.95 -20.30 -4.67
N ASP A 32 -4.43 -19.85 -5.82
CA ASP A 32 -3.63 -19.23 -6.89
C ASP A 32 -3.70 -17.70 -6.86
N SER A 33 -4.12 -17.12 -5.72
CA SER A 33 -4.30 -15.68 -5.55
C SER A 33 -3.57 -15.13 -4.33
N ILE A 34 -3.14 -13.88 -4.47
CA ILE A 34 -2.49 -13.10 -3.41
C ILE A 34 -3.34 -11.83 -3.19
N GLY A 35 -3.81 -11.63 -1.97
CA GLY A 35 -4.39 -10.37 -1.52
C GLY A 35 -3.34 -9.52 -0.81
N VAL A 36 -3.24 -8.25 -1.18
CA VAL A 36 -2.38 -7.24 -0.53
C VAL A 36 -3.28 -6.11 -0.04
N ASP A 37 -3.46 -6.00 1.26
CA ASP A 37 -4.34 -5.00 1.89
C ASP A 37 -3.54 -3.98 2.70
N TRP A 38 -3.71 -2.71 2.34
CA TRP A 38 -3.05 -1.57 2.98
C TRP A 38 -3.91 -0.89 4.06
N ALA A 39 -5.06 -1.47 4.43
CA ALA A 39 -5.90 -0.98 5.52
C ALA A 39 -5.11 -0.84 6.83
N GLY A 40 -5.30 0.28 7.54
CA GLY A 40 -4.57 0.62 8.77
C GLY A 40 -3.29 1.43 8.55
N SER A 41 -2.97 1.81 7.31
CA SER A 41 -2.01 2.87 7.01
C SER A 41 -2.57 4.24 7.41
N SER A 42 -1.68 5.21 7.67
CA SER A 42 -2.08 6.57 8.06
C SER A 42 -2.95 7.26 7.01
N THR A 43 -3.74 8.24 7.44
CA THR A 43 -4.44 9.16 6.55
C THR A 43 -3.44 9.96 5.70
N GLN A 44 -3.89 10.44 4.54
CA GLN A 44 -3.05 11.26 3.68
C GLN A 44 -2.58 12.54 4.40
N VAL A 45 -1.33 12.93 4.20
CA VAL A 45 -0.66 14.05 4.89
C VAL A 45 -0.54 15.29 4.00
N LYS A 46 -0.19 16.45 4.57
CA LYS A 46 0.11 17.67 3.80
C LYS A 46 1.54 17.64 3.26
N GLY A 47 1.85 16.65 2.43
CA GLY A 47 3.17 16.44 1.85
C GLY A 47 3.13 15.66 0.53
N ALA A 48 4.24 15.65 -0.19
CA ALA A 48 4.35 14.99 -1.50
C ALA A 48 4.42 13.46 -1.44
N ILE A 49 4.42 12.87 -0.24
CA ILE A 49 4.62 11.43 -0.04
C ILE A 49 3.37 10.57 -0.24
N ASN A 50 2.21 11.21 -0.40
CA ASN A 50 0.96 10.50 -0.63
C ASN A 50 0.95 9.81 -1.99
N CYS A 51 0.48 8.56 -2.00
CA CYS A 51 0.45 7.71 -3.18
C CYS A 51 -0.97 7.60 -3.74
N THR A 52 -1.10 7.60 -5.07
CA THR A 52 -2.30 7.11 -5.73
C THR A 52 -2.41 5.59 -5.57
N LEU A 53 -3.62 5.04 -5.66
CA LEU A 53 -3.80 3.58 -5.63
C LEU A 53 -2.99 2.86 -6.72
N SER A 54 -2.81 3.49 -7.88
CA SER A 54 -2.02 2.93 -8.99
C SER A 54 -0.54 2.80 -8.62
N PHE A 55 0.03 3.78 -7.91
CA PHE A 55 1.41 3.71 -7.45
C PHE A 55 1.59 2.63 -6.37
N THR A 56 0.66 2.56 -5.41
CA THR A 56 0.64 1.51 -4.38
C THR A 56 0.54 0.11 -5.00
N LYS A 57 -0.28 -0.06 -6.06
CA LYS A 57 -0.37 -1.29 -6.85
C LYS A 57 0.97 -1.64 -7.48
N ALA A 58 1.61 -0.71 -8.16
CA ALA A 58 2.90 -0.94 -8.82
C ALA A 58 3.97 -1.39 -7.82
N GLY A 59 4.08 -0.73 -6.66
CA GLY A 59 5.01 -1.13 -5.60
C GLY A 59 4.71 -2.52 -5.03
N SER A 60 3.42 -2.85 -4.84
CA SER A 60 3.00 -4.17 -4.37
C SER A 60 3.33 -5.28 -5.39
N TYR A 61 3.13 -5.03 -6.68
CA TYR A 61 3.48 -5.98 -7.74
C TYR A 61 4.99 -6.21 -7.83
N ALA A 62 5.78 -5.14 -7.71
CA ALA A 62 7.24 -5.25 -7.70
C ALA A 62 7.73 -6.09 -6.50
N ALA A 63 7.16 -5.86 -5.31
CA ALA A 63 7.49 -6.62 -4.11
C ALA A 63 7.16 -8.12 -4.29
N VAL A 64 5.97 -8.46 -4.77
CA VAL A 64 5.61 -9.86 -5.05
C VAL A 64 6.53 -10.45 -6.11
N ARG A 65 6.80 -9.74 -7.22
CA ARG A 65 7.68 -10.24 -8.28
C ARG A 65 9.09 -10.54 -7.79
N SER A 66 9.60 -9.75 -6.84
CA SER A 66 10.97 -9.88 -6.31
C SER A 66 11.23 -11.18 -5.55
N VAL A 67 10.17 -11.84 -5.06
CA VAL A 67 10.26 -13.11 -4.32
C VAL A 67 9.78 -14.31 -5.14
N LEU A 68 9.30 -14.09 -6.36
CA LEU A 68 8.89 -15.15 -7.28
C LEU A 68 10.10 -15.66 -8.07
N ASP A 69 10.10 -16.96 -8.34
CA ASP A 69 11.13 -17.60 -9.16
C ASP A 69 11.29 -16.90 -10.52
N TYR A 70 12.51 -16.92 -11.04
CA TYR A 70 12.85 -16.26 -12.29
C TYR A 70 11.99 -16.77 -13.46
N ASP A 71 11.67 -18.07 -13.44
CA ASP A 71 10.94 -18.77 -14.51
C ASP A 71 9.45 -18.42 -14.57
N ILE A 72 8.92 -17.65 -13.60
CA ILE A 72 7.54 -17.18 -13.63
C ILE A 72 7.45 -15.94 -14.55
N PRO A 73 6.74 -16.01 -15.69
CA PRO A 73 6.68 -14.91 -16.64
C PRO A 73 5.91 -13.71 -16.05
N CYS A 74 6.49 -12.52 -16.20
CA CYS A 74 5.87 -11.27 -15.79
C CYS A 74 4.87 -10.80 -16.87
N ASN A 75 3.68 -11.38 -16.86
CA ASN A 75 2.61 -11.08 -17.82
C ASN A 75 1.31 -10.66 -17.12
N GLU A 76 0.28 -10.32 -17.90
CA GLU A 76 -1.03 -9.92 -17.36
C GLU A 76 -1.66 -10.96 -16.43
N GLY A 77 -1.37 -12.25 -16.65
CA GLY A 77 -1.83 -13.34 -15.79
C GLY A 77 -1.29 -13.25 -14.37
N LEU A 78 -0.03 -12.83 -14.20
CA LEU A 78 0.57 -12.60 -12.89
C LEU A 78 -0.15 -11.47 -12.14
N PHE A 79 -0.44 -10.37 -12.83
CA PHE A 79 -1.13 -9.23 -12.21
C PHE A 79 -2.59 -9.54 -11.87
N ARG A 80 -3.28 -10.37 -12.66
CA ARG A 80 -4.66 -10.84 -12.35
C ARG A 80 -4.73 -11.66 -11.07
N ALA A 81 -3.66 -12.37 -10.72
CA ALA A 81 -3.58 -13.17 -9.49
C ALA A 81 -3.33 -12.31 -8.22
N ILE A 82 -2.96 -11.03 -8.36
CA ILE A 82 -2.62 -10.15 -7.24
C ILE A 82 -3.68 -9.06 -7.10
N LYS A 83 -4.44 -9.09 -6.00
CA LYS A 83 -5.44 -8.07 -5.67
C LYS A 83 -4.88 -7.12 -4.62
N VAL A 84 -4.73 -5.85 -4.98
CA VAL A 84 -4.25 -4.80 -4.05
C VAL A 84 -5.38 -3.85 -3.67
N THR A 85 -5.57 -3.62 -2.38
CA THR A 85 -6.58 -2.70 -1.82
C THR A 85 -5.97 -1.70 -0.86
N ALA A 86 -6.55 -0.50 -0.81
CA ALA A 86 -6.19 0.54 0.14
C ALA A 86 -7.41 1.47 0.36
N PRO A 87 -7.77 1.82 1.61
CA PRO A 87 -8.88 2.72 1.87
C PRO A 87 -8.64 4.11 1.24
N PRO A 88 -9.64 4.72 0.55
CA PRO A 88 -9.52 6.09 0.05
C PRO A 88 -9.22 7.07 1.18
N GLY A 89 -8.41 8.09 0.90
CA GLY A 89 -8.03 9.08 1.90
C GLY A 89 -6.84 8.68 2.78
N THR A 90 -6.22 7.53 2.49
CA THR A 90 -4.98 7.07 3.16
C THR A 90 -3.75 7.52 2.38
N ILE A 91 -2.58 7.47 3.03
CA ILE A 91 -1.30 7.73 2.36
C ILE A 91 -1.05 6.77 1.19
N THR A 92 -1.67 5.58 1.20
CA THR A 92 -1.58 4.57 0.14
C THR A 92 -2.67 4.67 -0.92
N ASN A 93 -3.66 5.56 -0.77
CA ASN A 93 -4.72 5.80 -1.75
C ASN A 93 -5.31 7.20 -1.54
N MET A 94 -4.55 8.21 -1.97
CA MET A 94 -4.92 9.61 -1.83
C MET A 94 -6.14 9.98 -2.68
N VAL A 95 -6.95 10.90 -2.17
CA VAL A 95 -8.07 11.51 -2.89
C VAL A 95 -7.89 13.03 -3.01
N CYS A 96 -8.52 13.61 -4.02
CA CYS A 96 -8.53 15.05 -4.29
C CYS A 96 -9.98 15.57 -4.32
N PRO A 97 -10.32 16.69 -3.63
CA PRO A 97 -9.45 17.42 -2.69
C PRO A 97 -9.12 16.55 -1.46
N PRO A 98 -8.01 16.81 -0.75
CA PRO A 98 -7.70 16.09 0.47
C PRO A 98 -8.85 16.25 1.47
N PRO A 99 -9.23 15.19 2.20
CA PRO A 99 -10.24 15.32 3.24
C PRO A 99 -9.77 16.37 4.24
N VAL A 100 -10.57 17.43 4.42
CA VAL A 100 -10.35 18.40 5.47
C VAL A 100 -10.43 17.65 6.79
N ARG A 101 -9.33 17.66 7.56
CA ARG A 101 -9.32 17.14 8.93
C ARG A 101 -10.38 17.94 9.70
N HIS A 102 -11.58 17.39 9.86
CA HIS A 102 -12.49 17.86 10.91
C HIS A 102 -11.88 17.35 12.21
N GLY A 103 -11.12 18.23 12.87
CA GLY A 103 -10.54 17.96 14.17
C GLY A 103 -11.64 17.78 15.21
N GLY A 104 -11.52 16.69 15.97
CA GLY A 104 -11.99 16.61 17.35
C GLY A 104 -10.78 16.62 18.27
#